data_AF-A2EE76-F1
#
_entry.id   AF-A2EE76-F1
#
_cell.length_a   1.000
_cell.length_b   1.000
_cell.length_c   1.000
_cell.angle_alpha   90.00
_cell.angle_beta   90.00
_cell.angle_gamma   90.00
#
_symmetry.space_group_name_H-M   'P 1'
#
loop_
_entity.id
_entity.type
_entity.pdbx_description
1 polymer ?
#
loop_
_entity_poly.entity_id
_entity_poly.type
_entity_poly.pdbx_seq_one_letter_code
_entity_poly.pdbx_strand_id
1 'polypeptide(L)'
;METDEDVRQNIMSMNALFDAIISDANIPNEGIEEVDLTQTNDLEAIAAMMLGKLSLIESCCDSNAIATQKKYDARKLRDRIQIKKKQLAELEIENANLIESAKKQEKLIQQTHATAADFMDDQQTILKLRLELQQAQNEIKVLEEKRKGLILDSKHQAHDISEFANQDPSDPNLLQALKEKEQELEAQRERERRAYLKRMAQFKAQREDLNKRKAQLEAEIAQKNDELSNIHASKQKKNRRK
;
A
#
# COMPACT_ATOMS: atom_id res chain seq x y z
N MET A 1 1.91 -85.99 41.74
CA MET A 1 0.50 -85.89 42.15
C MET A 1 0.40 -84.57 42.87
N GLU A 2 -0.30 -83.60 42.29
CA GLU A 2 -0.67 -82.39 43.04
C GLU A 2 -1.52 -82.84 44.22
N THR A 3 -1.27 -82.25 45.39
CA THR A 3 -2.09 -82.54 46.57
C THR A 3 -3.42 -81.80 46.45
N ASP A 4 -4.48 -82.30 47.08
CA ASP A 4 -5.79 -81.63 47.09
C ASP A 4 -5.70 -80.18 47.62
N GLU A 5 -4.70 -79.91 48.45
CA GLU A 5 -4.37 -78.56 48.96
C GLU A 5 -3.82 -77.63 47.87
N ASP A 6 -2.95 -78.15 47.00
CA ASP A 6 -2.41 -77.37 45.86
C ASP A 6 -3.54 -76.99 44.89
N VAL A 7 -4.47 -77.91 44.64
CA VAL A 7 -5.64 -77.67 43.78
C VAL A 7 -6.55 -76.60 44.38
N ARG A 8 -6.82 -76.67 45.69
CA ARG A 8 -7.64 -75.67 46.40
C ARG A 8 -7.00 -74.28 46.36
N GLN A 9 -5.69 -74.19 46.61
CA GLN A 9 -4.96 -72.93 46.56
C GLN A 9 -4.99 -72.30 45.16
N ASN A 10 -4.89 -73.12 44.12
CA ASN A 10 -5.01 -72.67 42.73
C ASN A 10 -6.41 -72.12 42.43
N ILE A 11 -7.47 -72.79 42.88
CA ILE A 11 -8.86 -72.32 42.71
C ILE A 11 -9.07 -70.98 43.40
N MET A 12 -8.59 -70.82 44.64
CA MET A 12 -8.67 -69.55 45.37
C MET A 12 -7.93 -68.42 44.65
N SER A 13 -6.74 -68.73 44.12
CA SER A 13 -5.93 -67.76 43.36
C SER A 13 -6.61 -67.33 42.07
N MET A 14 -7.20 -68.28 41.33
CA MET A 14 -7.97 -67.97 40.11
C MET A 14 -9.22 -67.14 40.43
N ASN A 15 -9.92 -67.45 41.53
CA ASN A 15 -11.10 -66.68 41.93
C ASN A 15 -10.75 -65.23 42.25
N ALA A 16 -9.67 -65.01 43.00
CA ALA A 16 -9.17 -63.67 43.31
C ALA A 16 -8.77 -62.89 42.04
N LEU A 17 -8.19 -63.56 41.04
CA LEU A 17 -7.89 -62.95 39.74
C LEU A 17 -9.15 -62.54 38.99
N PHE A 18 -10.17 -63.39 38.96
CA PHE A 18 -11.45 -63.04 38.31
C PHE A 18 -12.15 -61.88 39.01
N ASP A 19 -12.16 -61.87 40.35
CA ASP A 19 -12.75 -60.77 41.13
C ASP A 19 -12.01 -59.45 40.90
N ALA A 20 -10.68 -59.47 40.81
CA ALA A 20 -9.89 -58.29 40.47
C ALA A 20 -10.24 -57.76 39.07
N ILE A 21 -10.35 -58.64 38.06
CA ILE A 21 -10.70 -58.23 36.69
C ILE A 21 -12.13 -57.66 36.63
N ILE A 22 -13.09 -58.33 37.28
CA ILE A 22 -14.49 -57.88 37.33
C ILE A 22 -14.60 -56.52 38.01
N SER A 23 -13.90 -56.32 39.12
CA SER A 23 -13.86 -55.06 39.85
C SER A 23 -13.20 -53.94 39.05
N ASP A 24 -12.01 -54.17 38.50
CA ASP A 24 -11.25 -53.19 37.70
C ASP A 24 -12.03 -52.76 36.44
N ALA A 25 -12.71 -53.71 35.78
CA ALA A 25 -13.54 -53.44 34.62
C ALA A 25 -14.95 -52.94 34.97
N ASN A 26 -15.28 -52.84 36.27
CA ASN A 26 -16.58 -52.42 36.78
C ASN A 26 -17.75 -53.20 36.15
N ILE A 27 -17.58 -54.52 36.01
CA ILE A 27 -18.58 -55.42 35.42
C ILE A 27 -19.66 -55.72 36.48
N PRO A 28 -20.97 -55.56 36.18
CA PRO A 28 -22.03 -55.90 37.12
C PRO A 28 -22.00 -57.40 37.45
N ASN A 29 -21.80 -57.73 38.73
CA ASN A 29 -21.72 -59.11 39.21
C ASN A 29 -23.10 -59.66 39.61
N GLU A 30 -24.10 -59.49 38.74
CA GLU A 30 -25.48 -59.90 39.04
C GLU A 30 -25.69 -61.38 38.69
N GLY A 31 -26.20 -62.16 39.66
CA GLY A 31 -26.64 -63.54 39.43
C GLY A 31 -25.59 -64.64 39.63
N ILE A 32 -24.39 -64.31 40.12
CA ILE A 32 -23.40 -65.32 40.54
C ILE A 32 -23.52 -65.53 42.05
N GLU A 33 -23.80 -66.77 42.47
CA GLU A 33 -23.79 -67.13 43.89
C GLU A 33 -22.36 -67.15 44.44
N GLU A 34 -22.16 -66.48 45.57
CA GLU A 34 -20.86 -66.41 46.24
C GLU A 34 -20.63 -67.67 47.09
N VAL A 35 -19.55 -68.39 46.80
CA VAL A 35 -19.19 -69.65 47.47
C VAL A 35 -17.92 -69.45 48.29
N ASP A 36 -17.97 -69.79 49.57
CA ASP A 36 -16.78 -69.78 50.43
C ASP A 36 -15.83 -70.94 50.09
N LEU A 37 -14.78 -70.61 49.35
CA LEU A 37 -13.76 -71.56 48.88
C LEU A 37 -12.91 -72.17 50.00
N THR A 38 -12.91 -71.58 51.20
CA THR A 38 -12.12 -72.08 52.34
C THR A 38 -12.85 -73.15 53.15
N GLN A 39 -14.18 -73.20 53.06
CA GLN A 39 -15.02 -74.07 53.89
C GLN A 39 -15.81 -75.09 53.07
N THR A 40 -16.13 -74.78 51.81
CA THR A 40 -16.98 -75.62 50.97
C THR A 40 -16.18 -76.69 50.22
N ASN A 41 -16.75 -77.90 50.18
CA ASN A 41 -16.26 -79.04 49.38
C ASN A 41 -17.17 -79.36 48.18
N ASP A 42 -18.22 -78.56 47.98
CA ASP A 42 -19.11 -78.64 46.84
C ASP A 42 -18.40 -78.12 45.58
N LEU A 43 -17.79 -79.04 44.85
CA LEU A 43 -17.04 -78.73 43.63
C LEU A 43 -17.95 -78.22 42.50
N GLU A 44 -19.23 -78.59 42.49
CA GLU A 44 -20.17 -78.14 41.46
C GLU A 44 -20.51 -76.67 41.66
N ALA A 45 -20.77 -76.26 42.91
CA ALA A 45 -21.00 -74.84 43.26
C ALA A 45 -19.76 -73.98 42.97
N ILE A 46 -18.58 -74.47 43.33
CA ILE A 46 -17.31 -73.79 43.05
C ILE A 46 -17.08 -73.64 41.54
N ALA A 47 -17.30 -74.71 40.77
CA ALA A 47 -17.14 -74.66 39.32
C ALA A 47 -18.16 -73.71 38.66
N ALA A 48 -19.42 -73.73 39.12
CA ALA A 48 -20.46 -72.83 38.61
C ALA A 48 -20.13 -71.36 38.86
N MET A 49 -19.66 -71.01 40.06
CA MET A 49 -19.21 -69.65 40.39
C MET A 49 -18.05 -69.21 39.48
N MET A 50 -17.03 -70.06 39.33
CA MET A 50 -15.85 -69.75 38.52
C MET A 50 -16.18 -69.58 37.04
N LEU A 51 -17.04 -70.46 36.49
CA LEU A 51 -17.51 -70.38 35.11
C LEU A 51 -18.39 -69.14 34.88
N GLY A 52 -19.24 -68.79 35.85
CA GLY A 52 -20.04 -67.56 35.80
C GLY A 52 -19.16 -66.32 35.70
N LYS A 53 -18.13 -66.22 36.55
CA LYS A 53 -17.20 -65.08 36.56
C LYS A 53 -16.42 -64.98 35.25
N LEU A 54 -15.95 -66.12 34.72
CA LEU A 54 -15.27 -66.17 33.42
C LEU A 54 -16.20 -65.70 32.29
N SER A 55 -17.45 -66.14 32.26
CA SER A 55 -18.43 -65.76 31.23
C SER A 55 -18.74 -64.25 31.24
N LEU A 56 -18.81 -63.63 32.43
CA LEU A 56 -18.97 -62.17 32.55
C LEU A 56 -17.78 -61.42 31.95
N ILE A 57 -16.55 -61.89 32.21
CA ILE A 57 -15.32 -61.31 31.68
C ILE A 57 -15.31 -61.42 30.14
N GLU A 58 -15.62 -62.59 29.59
CA GLU A 58 -15.66 -62.83 28.15
C GLU A 58 -16.68 -61.93 27.44
N SER A 59 -17.90 -61.81 27.98
CA SER A 59 -18.96 -60.96 27.43
C SER A 59 -18.58 -59.47 27.38
N CYS A 60 -17.86 -59.00 28.40
CA CYS A 60 -17.33 -57.63 28.43
C CYS A 60 -16.26 -57.41 27.35
N CYS A 61 -15.36 -58.38 27.15
CA CYS A 61 -14.33 -58.32 26.11
C CYS A 61 -14.96 -58.26 24.70
N ASP A 62 -15.96 -59.09 24.41
CA ASP A 62 -16.63 -59.11 23.11
C ASP A 62 -17.40 -57.82 22.83
N SER A 63 -18.10 -57.30 23.85
CA SER A 63 -18.83 -56.03 23.74
C SER A 63 -17.89 -54.86 23.45
N ASN A 64 -16.73 -54.81 24.10
CA ASN A 64 -15.71 -53.78 23.87
C ASN A 64 -15.02 -53.92 22.51
N ALA A 65 -14.78 -55.15 22.05
CA ALA A 65 -14.24 -55.41 20.71
C ALA A 65 -15.21 -54.94 19.60
N ILE A 66 -16.50 -55.22 19.75
CA ILE A 66 -17.54 -54.77 18.80
C ILE A 66 -17.68 -53.24 18.81
N ALA A 67 -17.59 -52.61 19.98
CA ALA A 67 -17.68 -51.16 20.13
C ALA A 67 -16.48 -50.42 19.48
N THR A 68 -15.28 -50.96 19.60
CA THR A 68 -14.07 -50.39 18.97
C THR A 68 -14.09 -50.54 17.45
N GLN A 69 -14.67 -51.62 16.92
CA GLN A 69 -14.81 -51.85 15.48
C GLN A 69 -15.81 -50.87 14.82
N LYS A 70 -16.88 -50.46 15.51
CA LYS A 70 -17.85 -49.47 15.01
C LYS A 70 -17.31 -48.03 14.92
N LYS A 71 -16.27 -47.66 15.69
CA LYS A 71 -15.65 -46.32 15.66
C LYS A 71 -14.71 -46.10 14.47
N TYR A 72 -14.26 -47.17 13.80
CA TYR A 72 -13.32 -47.11 12.66
C TYR A 72 -13.94 -47.67 11.37
N ASP A 73 -15.04 -47.09 10.91
CA ASP A 73 -15.55 -47.36 9.57
C ASP A 73 -14.64 -46.65 8.54
N ALA A 74 -13.54 -47.32 8.18
CA ALA A 74 -12.46 -46.80 7.34
C ALA A 74 -12.95 -46.22 5.99
N ARG A 75 -14.12 -46.67 5.52
CA ARG A 75 -14.79 -46.12 4.32
C ARG A 75 -15.26 -44.68 4.56
N LYS A 76 -15.98 -44.41 5.65
CA LYS A 76 -16.45 -43.06 5.99
C LYS A 76 -15.29 -42.08 6.21
N LEU A 77 -14.19 -42.56 6.80
CA LEU A 77 -13.00 -41.73 6.98
C LEU A 77 -12.35 -41.36 5.63
N ARG A 78 -12.23 -42.35 4.74
CA ARG A 78 -11.71 -42.16 3.37
C ARG A 78 -12.57 -41.18 2.57
N ASP A 79 -13.89 -41.29 2.66
CA ASP A 79 -14.82 -40.40 1.97
C ASP A 79 -14.70 -38.95 2.47
N ARG A 80 -14.59 -38.76 3.80
CA ARG A 80 -14.35 -37.42 4.40
C ARG A 80 -13.02 -36.81 3.95
N ILE A 81 -11.95 -37.61 3.89
CA ILE A 81 -10.64 -37.17 3.40
C ILE A 81 -10.75 -36.75 1.93
N GLN A 82 -11.47 -37.50 1.11
CA GLN A 82 -11.63 -37.18 -0.31
C GLN A 82 -12.44 -35.89 -0.53
N ILE A 83 -13.51 -35.67 0.25
CA ILE A 83 -14.27 -34.41 0.23
C ILE A 83 -13.35 -33.24 0.63
N LYS A 84 -12.56 -33.40 1.69
CA LYS A 84 -11.64 -32.34 2.15
C LYS A 84 -10.55 -32.03 1.15
N LYS A 85 -10.02 -33.04 0.44
CA LYS A 85 -9.06 -32.83 -0.66
C LYS A 85 -9.66 -32.03 -1.82
N LYS A 86 -10.92 -32.28 -2.18
CA LYS A 86 -11.61 -31.50 -3.21
C LYS A 86 -11.81 -30.05 -2.79
N GLN A 87 -12.30 -29.82 -1.55
CA GLN A 87 -12.45 -28.48 -0.98
C GLN A 87 -11.12 -27.71 -0.93
N LEU A 88 -10.02 -28.39 -0.59
CA LEU A 88 -8.70 -27.78 -0.57
C LEU A 88 -8.26 -27.34 -1.98
N ALA A 89 -8.45 -28.19 -2.99
CA ALA A 89 -8.11 -27.86 -4.37
C ALA A 89 -8.94 -26.68 -4.92
N GLU A 90 -10.23 -26.61 -4.58
CA GLU A 90 -11.09 -25.47 -4.94
C GLU A 90 -10.59 -24.16 -4.33
N LEU A 91 -10.22 -24.18 -3.04
CA LEU A 91 -9.66 -23.01 -2.35
C LEU A 91 -8.29 -22.60 -2.89
N GLU A 92 -7.44 -23.56 -3.29
CA GLU A 92 -6.15 -23.26 -3.93
C GLU A 92 -6.33 -22.56 -5.28
N ILE A 93 -7.32 -22.98 -6.08
CA ILE A 93 -7.69 -22.32 -7.34
C ILE A 93 -8.23 -20.91 -7.08
N GLU A 94 -9.13 -20.76 -6.10
CA GLU A 94 -9.66 -19.44 -5.73
C GLU A 94 -8.56 -18.49 -5.28
N ASN A 95 -7.62 -18.96 -4.45
CA ASN A 95 -6.49 -18.18 -3.99
C ASN A 95 -5.57 -17.76 -5.15
N ALA A 96 -5.28 -18.67 -6.08
CA ALA A 96 -4.52 -18.33 -7.29
C ALA A 96 -5.20 -17.23 -8.12
N ASN A 97 -6.53 -17.30 -8.29
CA ASN A 97 -7.31 -16.29 -9.00
C ASN A 97 -7.28 -14.93 -8.27
N LEU A 98 -7.38 -14.92 -6.94
CA LEU A 98 -7.28 -13.70 -6.14
C LEU A 98 -5.90 -13.06 -6.25
N ILE A 99 -4.82 -13.85 -6.20
CA ILE A 99 -3.45 -13.37 -6.40
C ILE A 99 -3.29 -12.76 -7.79
N GLU A 100 -3.83 -13.38 -8.84
CA GLU A 100 -3.76 -12.83 -10.20
C GLU A 100 -4.54 -11.52 -10.34
N SER A 101 -5.73 -11.44 -9.72
CA SER A 101 -6.54 -10.22 -9.68
C SER A 101 -5.81 -9.09 -8.95
N ALA A 102 -5.21 -9.38 -7.80
CA ALA A 102 -4.42 -8.42 -7.03
C ALA A 102 -3.23 -7.89 -7.85
N LYS A 103 -2.50 -8.77 -8.55
CA LYS A 103 -1.40 -8.36 -9.45
C LYS A 103 -1.88 -7.47 -10.60
N LYS A 104 -3.05 -7.77 -11.18
CA LYS A 104 -3.66 -6.93 -12.22
C LYS A 104 -4.02 -5.54 -11.69
N GLN A 105 -4.62 -5.46 -10.50
CA GLN A 105 -4.95 -4.20 -9.85
C GLN A 105 -3.70 -3.40 -9.48
N GLU A 106 -2.67 -4.04 -8.92
CA GLU A 106 -1.40 -3.40 -8.60
C GLU A 106 -0.75 -2.79 -9.86
N LYS A 107 -0.76 -3.52 -10.98
CA LYS A 107 -0.26 -3.01 -12.25
C LYS A 107 -1.08 -1.81 -12.76
N LEU A 108 -2.40 -1.83 -12.59
CA LEU A 108 -3.27 -0.71 -12.95
C LEU A 108 -2.95 0.53 -12.10
N ILE A 109 -2.76 0.35 -10.79
CA ILE A 109 -2.36 1.40 -9.85
C ILE A 109 -0.99 1.98 -10.21
N GLN A 110 -0.01 1.13 -10.56
CA GLN A 110 1.29 1.59 -11.03
C GLN A 110 1.18 2.39 -12.33
N GLN A 111 0.29 2.00 -13.25
CA GLN A 111 0.04 2.75 -14.49
C GLN A 111 -0.64 4.10 -14.21
N THR A 112 -1.62 4.17 -13.32
CA THR A 112 -2.22 5.45 -12.92
C THR A 112 -1.23 6.35 -12.18
N HIS A 113 -0.34 5.80 -11.36
CA HIS A 113 0.75 6.56 -10.74
C HIS A 113 1.81 7.02 -11.75
N ALA A 114 2.09 6.23 -12.79
CA ALA A 114 2.97 6.67 -13.87
C ALA A 114 2.36 7.83 -14.67
N THR A 115 1.04 7.84 -14.88
CA THR A 115 0.31 9.00 -15.44
C THR A 115 0.10 10.12 -14.43
N ALA A 116 0.27 9.89 -13.12
CA ALA A 116 0.25 10.94 -12.10
C ALA A 116 1.52 11.81 -12.09
N ALA A 117 2.53 11.50 -12.92
CA ALA A 117 3.61 12.43 -13.25
C ALA A 117 3.02 13.73 -13.86
N ASP A 118 2.00 13.62 -14.72
CA ASP A 118 1.29 14.77 -15.28
C ASP A 118 0.57 15.56 -14.18
N PHE A 119 0.07 14.89 -13.12
CA PHE A 119 -0.55 15.58 -11.98
C PHE A 119 0.46 16.36 -11.13
N MET A 120 1.69 15.85 -10.97
CA MET A 120 2.77 16.61 -10.30
C MET A 120 3.26 17.79 -11.14
N ASP A 121 3.34 17.62 -12.47
CA ASP A 121 3.69 18.69 -13.40
C ASP A 121 2.60 19.77 -13.46
N ASP A 122 1.32 19.37 -13.42
CA ASP A 122 0.18 20.28 -13.29
C ASP A 122 0.21 21.03 -11.95
N GLN A 123 0.50 20.35 -10.83
CA GLN A 123 0.66 21.01 -9.53
C GLN A 123 1.82 22.01 -9.50
N GLN A 124 2.98 21.67 -10.08
CA GLN A 124 4.09 22.60 -10.19
C GLN A 124 3.75 23.80 -11.08
N THR A 125 3.03 23.56 -12.18
CA THR A 125 2.58 24.60 -13.10
C THR A 125 1.61 25.56 -12.41
N ILE A 126 0.65 25.03 -11.64
CA ILE A 126 -0.28 25.82 -10.82
C ILE A 126 0.47 26.69 -9.80
N LEU A 127 1.50 26.14 -9.14
CA LEU A 127 2.32 26.91 -8.19
C LEU A 127 3.10 28.05 -8.86
N LYS A 128 3.70 27.81 -10.03
CA LYS A 128 4.38 28.85 -10.81
C LYS A 128 3.42 29.96 -11.22
N LEU A 129 2.25 29.60 -11.76
CA LEU A 129 1.22 30.57 -12.15
C LEU A 129 0.73 31.41 -10.96
N ARG A 130 0.59 30.82 -9.77
CA ARG A 130 0.26 31.58 -8.55
C ARG A 130 1.34 32.59 -8.16
N LEU A 131 2.61 32.21 -8.28
CA LEU A 131 3.73 33.10 -7.99
C LEU A 131 3.79 34.26 -8.99
N GLU A 132 3.63 33.98 -10.29
CA GLU A 132 3.59 34.99 -11.34
C GLU A 132 2.40 35.95 -11.14
N LEU A 133 1.23 35.43 -10.79
CA LEU A 133 0.05 36.24 -10.48
C LEU A 133 0.31 37.17 -9.29
N GLN A 134 0.97 36.67 -8.23
CA GLN A 134 1.33 37.49 -7.07
C GLN A 134 2.34 38.59 -7.43
N GLN A 135 3.33 38.27 -8.27
CA GLN A 135 4.29 39.25 -8.76
C GLN A 135 3.62 40.34 -9.60
N ALA A 136 2.74 39.96 -10.52
CA ALA A 136 1.97 40.89 -11.35
C ALA A 136 1.07 41.80 -10.48
N GLN A 137 0.43 41.25 -9.45
CA GLN A 137 -0.38 42.04 -8.51
C GLN A 137 0.45 43.07 -7.74
N ASN A 138 1.67 42.71 -7.33
CA ASN A 138 2.57 43.64 -6.66
C ASN A 138 3.06 44.73 -7.62
N GLU A 139 3.38 44.38 -8.87
CA GLU A 139 3.78 45.34 -9.89
C GLU A 139 2.66 46.33 -10.21
N ILE A 140 1.41 45.86 -10.32
CA ILE A 140 0.24 46.72 -10.50
C ILE A 140 0.14 47.73 -9.36
N LYS A 141 0.29 47.31 -8.10
CA LYS A 141 0.26 48.23 -6.95
C LYS A 141 1.34 49.31 -7.04
N VAL A 142 2.57 48.94 -7.38
CA VAL A 142 3.67 49.89 -7.54
C VAL A 142 3.40 50.87 -8.68
N LEU A 143 2.85 50.40 -9.80
CA LEU A 143 2.47 51.26 -10.92
C LEU A 143 1.31 52.20 -10.58
N GLU A 144 0.33 51.74 -9.80
CA GLU A 144 -0.76 52.57 -9.30
C GLU A 144 -0.27 53.68 -8.35
N GLU A 145 0.68 53.37 -7.45
CA GLU A 145 1.33 54.36 -6.60
C GLU A 145 2.12 55.39 -7.41
N LYS A 146 2.91 54.94 -8.38
CA LYS A 146 3.63 55.84 -9.31
C LYS A 146 2.67 56.73 -10.09
N ARG A 147 1.56 56.18 -10.60
CA ARG A 147 0.53 56.95 -11.30
C ARG A 147 -0.07 58.02 -10.40
N LYS A 148 -0.36 57.71 -9.13
CA LYS A 148 -0.86 58.70 -8.17
C LYS A 148 0.16 59.83 -7.94
N GLY A 149 1.45 59.49 -7.79
CA GLY A 149 2.53 60.47 -7.69
C GLY A 149 2.59 61.40 -8.90
N LEU A 150 2.63 60.84 -10.11
CA LEU A 150 2.66 61.62 -11.35
C LEU A 150 1.43 62.53 -11.53
N ILE A 151 0.24 62.09 -11.11
CA ILE A 151 -0.96 62.93 -11.13
C ILE A 151 -0.81 64.11 -10.17
N LEU A 152 -0.21 63.90 -8.99
CA LEU A 152 0.04 64.96 -8.02
C LEU A 152 1.05 65.98 -8.58
N ASP A 153 2.17 65.49 -9.11
CA ASP A 153 3.21 66.32 -9.72
C ASP A 153 2.66 67.14 -10.89
N SER A 154 1.82 66.52 -11.74
CA SER A 154 1.17 67.21 -12.85
C SER A 154 0.21 68.31 -12.39
N LYS A 155 -0.46 68.15 -11.24
CA LYS A 155 -1.31 69.19 -10.65
C LYS A 155 -0.47 70.36 -10.11
N HIS A 156 0.64 70.06 -9.45
CA HIS A 156 1.57 71.10 -8.97
C HIS A 156 2.17 71.88 -10.13
N GLN A 157 2.67 71.21 -11.16
CA GLN A 157 3.19 71.89 -12.36
C GLN A 157 2.14 72.75 -13.06
N ALA A 158 0.88 72.29 -13.15
CA ALA A 158 -0.20 73.10 -13.73
C ALA A 158 -0.47 74.37 -12.90
N HIS A 159 -0.35 74.29 -11.58
CA HIS A 159 -0.44 75.45 -10.69
C HIS A 159 0.72 76.43 -10.93
N ASP A 160 1.96 75.93 -10.96
CA ASP A 160 3.15 76.75 -11.20
C ASP A 160 3.09 77.45 -12.57
N ILE A 161 2.68 76.74 -13.62
CA ILE A 161 2.49 77.33 -14.96
C ILE A 161 1.44 78.45 -14.92
N SER A 162 0.38 78.33 -14.12
CA SER A 162 -0.62 79.38 -13.96
C SER A 162 -0.08 80.63 -13.24
N GLU A 163 0.88 80.47 -12.33
CA GLU A 163 1.57 81.59 -11.69
C GLU A 163 2.55 82.28 -12.65
N PHE A 164 3.28 81.52 -13.48
CA PHE A 164 4.19 82.07 -14.49
C PHE A 164 3.45 82.74 -15.66
N ALA A 165 2.26 82.27 -16.04
CA ALA A 165 1.45 82.88 -17.10
C ALA A 165 0.90 84.28 -16.75
N ASN A 166 0.96 84.68 -15.46
CA ASN A 166 0.56 86.00 -14.98
C ASN A 166 1.73 87.00 -14.86
N GLN A 167 2.95 86.62 -15.28
CA GLN A 167 4.14 87.50 -15.27
C GLN A 167 4.34 88.21 -16.63
N ASP A 168 4.82 89.46 -16.58
CA ASP A 168 4.97 90.33 -17.75
C ASP A 168 6.01 89.77 -18.74
N PRO A 169 5.62 89.42 -19.98
CA PRO A 169 6.47 88.71 -20.95
C PRO A 169 7.64 89.53 -21.53
N SER A 170 7.82 90.78 -21.09
CA SER A 170 8.80 91.72 -21.64
C SER A 170 10.13 91.79 -20.86
N ASP A 171 10.31 90.99 -19.81
CA ASP A 171 11.53 91.00 -18.99
C ASP A 171 12.71 90.27 -19.67
N PRO A 172 13.82 90.95 -20.02
CA PRO A 172 14.97 90.35 -20.69
C PRO A 172 15.66 89.24 -19.87
N ASN A 173 15.52 89.22 -18.54
CA ASN A 173 16.04 88.12 -17.71
C ASN A 173 15.24 86.82 -17.88
N LEU A 174 13.94 86.90 -18.18
CA LEU A 174 13.07 85.75 -18.39
C LEU A 174 13.40 85.03 -19.71
N LEU A 175 13.76 85.79 -20.74
CA LEU A 175 14.09 85.27 -22.07
C LEU A 175 15.42 84.51 -22.09
N GLN A 176 16.39 84.94 -21.27
CA GLN A 176 17.66 84.23 -21.06
C GLN A 176 17.42 82.91 -20.32
N ALA A 177 16.64 82.94 -19.23
CA ALA A 177 16.30 81.76 -18.43
C ALA A 177 15.51 80.70 -19.23
N LEU A 178 14.60 81.12 -20.12
CA LEU A 178 13.86 80.20 -20.99
C LEU A 178 14.77 79.49 -22.00
N LYS A 179 15.76 80.19 -22.59
CA LYS A 179 16.73 79.58 -23.50
C LYS A 179 17.64 78.57 -22.80
N GLU A 180 18.09 78.89 -21.59
CA GLU A 180 18.90 77.96 -20.78
C GLU A 180 18.09 76.70 -20.42
N LYS A 181 16.82 76.88 -20.04
CA LYS A 181 15.92 75.76 -19.73
C LYS A 181 15.60 74.90 -20.96
N GLU A 182 15.49 75.51 -22.14
CA GLU A 182 15.26 74.79 -23.40
C GLU A 182 16.47 73.93 -23.78
N GLN A 183 17.69 74.45 -23.62
CA GLN A 183 18.92 73.68 -23.82
C GLN A 183 19.06 72.53 -22.81
N GLU A 184 18.69 72.76 -21.56
CA GLU A 184 18.73 71.73 -20.52
C GLU A 184 17.74 70.58 -20.81
N LEU A 185 16.52 70.92 -21.24
CA LEU A 185 15.51 69.94 -21.66
C LEU A 185 15.95 69.15 -22.88
N GLU A 186 16.60 69.79 -23.85
CA GLU A 186 17.11 69.11 -25.04
C GLU A 186 18.25 68.14 -24.70
N ALA A 187 19.18 68.56 -23.84
CA ALA A 187 20.24 67.68 -23.32
C ALA A 187 19.67 66.49 -22.52
N GLN A 188 18.60 66.71 -21.74
CA GLN A 188 17.94 65.64 -21.00
C GLN A 188 17.25 64.63 -21.92
N ARG A 189 16.51 65.10 -22.93
CA ARG A 189 15.91 64.24 -23.96
C ARG A 189 16.95 63.41 -24.70
N GLU A 190 18.10 63.98 -25.01
CA GLU A 190 19.17 63.25 -25.70
C GLU A 190 19.77 62.14 -24.81
N ARG A 191 19.95 62.41 -23.51
CA ARG A 191 20.38 61.41 -22.53
C ARG A 191 19.38 60.26 -22.39
N GLU A 192 18.10 60.58 -22.29
CA GLU A 192 17.02 59.58 -22.21
C GLU A 192 16.97 58.72 -23.48
N ARG A 193 17.08 59.34 -24.66
CA ARG A 193 17.12 58.63 -25.94
C ARG A 193 18.31 57.67 -26.03
N ARG A 194 19.51 58.11 -25.59
CA ARG A 194 20.70 57.25 -25.56
C ARG A 194 20.53 56.08 -24.57
N ALA A 195 19.99 56.33 -23.38
CA ALA A 195 19.72 55.29 -22.39
C ALA A 195 18.70 54.26 -22.91
N TYR A 196 17.63 54.72 -23.56
CA TYR A 196 16.62 53.87 -24.19
C TYR A 196 17.22 52.99 -25.29
N LEU A 197 18.00 53.57 -26.22
CA LEU A 197 18.64 52.83 -27.29
C LEU A 197 19.61 51.76 -26.76
N LYS A 198 20.38 52.10 -25.72
CA LYS A 198 21.28 51.14 -25.05
C LYS A 198 20.50 49.97 -24.43
N ARG A 199 19.39 50.25 -23.76
CA ARG A 199 18.55 49.21 -23.13
C ARG A 199 17.86 48.33 -24.18
N MET A 200 17.41 48.91 -25.29
CA MET A 200 16.87 48.16 -26.42
C MET A 200 17.91 47.25 -27.08
N ALA A 201 19.15 47.71 -27.22
CA ALA A 201 20.23 46.87 -27.73
C ALA A 201 20.52 45.69 -26.79
N GLN A 202 20.51 45.90 -25.48
CA GLN A 202 20.66 44.81 -24.49
C GLN A 202 19.55 43.76 -24.59
N PHE A 203 18.29 44.19 -24.70
CA PHE A 203 17.17 43.26 -24.85
C PHE A 203 17.22 42.48 -26.17
N LYS A 204 17.65 43.11 -27.27
CA LYS A 204 17.88 42.41 -28.54
C LYS A 204 18.96 41.33 -28.40
N ALA A 205 20.09 41.65 -27.77
CA ALA A 205 21.17 40.69 -27.53
C ALA A 205 20.71 39.51 -26.66
N GLN A 206 19.99 39.78 -25.55
CA GLN A 206 19.42 38.73 -24.70
C GLN A 206 18.45 37.82 -25.47
N ARG A 207 17.61 38.41 -26.34
CA ARG A 207 16.68 37.63 -27.16
C ARG A 207 17.42 36.71 -28.15
N GLU A 208 18.48 37.19 -28.77
CA GLU A 208 19.31 36.39 -29.68
C GLU A 208 20.02 35.23 -28.94
N ASP A 209 20.55 35.48 -27.74
CA ASP A 209 21.18 34.44 -26.92
C ASP A 209 20.18 33.37 -26.47
N LEU A 210 18.97 33.78 -26.05
CA LEU A 210 17.90 32.85 -25.70
C LEU A 210 17.45 32.02 -26.91
N ASN A 211 17.35 32.62 -28.09
CA ASN A 211 17.01 31.88 -29.32
C ASN A 211 18.09 30.86 -29.68
N LYS A 212 19.38 31.20 -29.54
CA LYS A 212 20.48 30.24 -29.74
C LYS A 212 20.39 29.09 -28.75
N ARG A 213 20.15 29.38 -27.47
CA ARG A 213 20.04 28.35 -26.42
C ARG A 213 18.84 27.44 -26.63
N LYS A 214 17.70 28.00 -27.07
CA LYS A 214 16.52 27.23 -27.45
C LYS A 214 16.83 26.24 -28.58
N ALA A 215 17.46 26.71 -29.66
CA ALA A 215 17.83 25.86 -30.78
C ALA A 215 18.80 24.73 -30.38
N GLN A 216 19.75 25.02 -29.48
CA GLN A 216 20.66 24.01 -28.93
C GLN A 216 19.92 22.93 -28.13
N LEU A 217 19.01 23.32 -27.24
CA LEU A 217 18.21 22.38 -26.45
C LEU A 217 17.28 21.54 -27.32
N GLU A 218 16.66 22.13 -28.34
CA GLU A 218 15.83 21.40 -29.30
C GLU A 218 16.64 20.34 -30.05
N ALA A 219 17.87 20.65 -30.46
CA ALA A 219 18.77 19.68 -31.09
C ALA A 219 19.20 18.56 -30.12
N GLU A 220 19.51 18.90 -28.87
CA GLU A 220 19.88 17.91 -27.84
C GLU A 220 18.72 16.97 -27.51
N ILE A 221 17.50 17.50 -27.40
CA ILE A 221 16.28 16.70 -27.20
C ILE A 221 16.05 15.76 -28.38
N ALA A 222 16.21 16.25 -29.62
CA ALA A 222 16.08 15.41 -30.81
C ALA A 222 17.09 14.25 -30.80
N GLN A 223 18.36 14.54 -30.49
CA GLN A 223 19.40 13.52 -30.38
C GLN A 223 19.08 12.48 -29.29
N LYS A 224 18.62 12.93 -28.11
CA LYS A 224 18.25 12.02 -27.01
C LYS A 224 17.04 11.15 -27.35
N ASN A 225 16.07 11.67 -28.08
CA ASN A 225 14.93 10.90 -28.56
C ASN A 225 15.35 9.83 -29.58
N ASP A 226 16.29 10.15 -30.48
CA ASP A 226 16.85 9.18 -31.41
C ASP A 226 17.65 8.08 -30.69
N GLU A 227 18.46 8.45 -29.69
CA GLU A 227 19.17 7.49 -28.82
C GLU A 227 18.19 6.54 -28.12
N LEU A 228 17.12 7.08 -27.53
CA LEU A 228 16.07 6.28 -26.88
C LEU A 228 15.37 5.35 -27.87
N SER A 229 14.99 5.84 -29.05
CA SER A 229 14.39 5.03 -30.12
C SER A 229 15.29 3.86 -30.52
N ASN A 230 16.59 4.10 -30.69
CA ASN A 230 17.58 3.08 -31.01
C ASN A 230 17.74 2.04 -29.88
N ILE A 231 17.70 2.47 -28.62
CA ILE A 231 17.70 1.56 -27.45
C ILE A 231 16.43 0.69 -27.46
N HIS A 232 15.27 1.26 -27.73
CA HIS A 232 14.01 0.50 -27.81
C HIS A 232 14.03 -0.52 -28.96
N ALA A 233 14.49 -0.10 -30.15
CA ALA A 233 14.61 -0.97 -31.31
C ALA A 233 15.61 -2.13 -31.07
N SER A 234 16.73 -1.85 -30.41
CA SER A 234 17.74 -2.88 -30.09
C SER A 234 17.25 -3.87 -29.03
N LYS A 235 16.55 -3.41 -27.98
CA LYS A 235 15.92 -4.28 -26.99
C LYS A 235 14.85 -5.18 -27.60
N GLN A 236 14.03 -4.65 -28.51
CA GLN A 236 13.01 -5.44 -29.22
C GLN A 236 13.62 -6.51 -30.13
N LYS A 237 14.71 -6.19 -30.85
CA LYS A 237 15.46 -7.18 -31.65
C LYS A 237 16.10 -8.27 -30.78
N LYS A 238 16.59 -7.93 -29.58
CA LYS A 238 17.16 -8.90 -28.63
C LYS A 238 16.10 -9.84 -28.05
N ASN A 239 14.90 -9.33 -27.76
CA ASN A 239 13.78 -10.14 -27.26
C ASN A 239 13.20 -11.09 -28.33
N ARG A 240 13.37 -10.78 -29.62
CA ARG A 240 12.92 -11.65 -30.73
C ARG A 240 13.89 -12.79 -31.07
N ARG A 241 15.09 -12.81 -30.49
CA ARG A 241 16.13 -13.83 -30.74
C ARG A 241 16.29 -14.85 -29.61
N LYS A 242 15.46 -14.75 -28.56
CA LYS A 242 15.32 -15.75 -27.49
C LYS A 242 14.01 -16.49 -27.71
#